data_AF-A0A1G1H929-F1
#
_entry.id   AF-A0A1G1H929-F1
#
_cell.length_a   1.000
_cell.length_b   1.000
_cell.length_c   1.000
_cell.angle_alpha   90.00
_cell.angle_beta   90.00
_cell.angle_gamma   90.00
#
_symmetry.space_group_name_H-M   'P 1'
#
loop_
_entity.id
_entity.type
_entity.pdbx_description
1 polymer ?
#
loop_
_entity_poly.entity_id
_entity_poly.type
_entity_poly.pdbx_seq_one_letter_code
_entity_poly.pdbx_strand_id
1 'polypeptide(L)'
;MIPVISIIGRSNTGKTTLIEKLIPEFCRRGYRVATIKHAAGGFDIDREGKDSWRHKKAGAYKTIIVSPTELALMEVFEREYSIEELVDLYIKDADVILL
;
A
#
# COMPACT_ATOMS: atom_id res chain seq x y z
N MET A 1 -9.37 16.61 3.04
CA MET A 1 -8.86 15.57 3.95
C MET A 1 -9.53 14.27 3.55
N ILE A 2 -8.75 13.24 3.21
CA ILE A 2 -9.29 11.93 2.84
C ILE A 2 -9.64 11.19 4.14
N PRO A 3 -10.87 10.67 4.32
CA PRO A 3 -11.21 9.84 5.47
C PRO A 3 -10.34 8.59 5.57
N VAL A 4 -9.83 8.33 6.77
CA VAL A 4 -8.99 7.17 7.09
C VAL A 4 -9.73 6.29 8.10
N ILE A 5 -9.94 5.01 7.76
CA ILE A 5 -10.65 4.03 8.60
C ILE A 5 -9.71 2.88 8.92
N SER A 6 -9.35 2.74 10.20
CA SER A 6 -8.49 1.65 10.68
C SER A 6 -9.29 0.48 11.24
N ILE A 7 -9.04 -0.72 10.72
CA ILE A 7 -9.63 -1.96 11.22
C ILE A 7 -8.61 -2.64 12.14
N ILE A 8 -8.80 -2.48 13.45
CA ILE A 8 -7.89 -3.00 14.48
C ILE A 8 -8.43 -4.29 15.12
N GLY A 9 -7.51 -5.15 15.55
CA GLY A 9 -7.86 -6.43 16.18
C GLY A 9 -6.68 -7.41 16.20
N ARG A 10 -6.79 -8.48 16.98
CA ARG A 10 -5.73 -9.50 17.09
C ARG A 10 -5.47 -10.19 15.75
N SER A 11 -4.29 -10.81 15.61
CA SER A 11 -3.98 -11.63 14.43
C SER A 11 -5.02 -12.74 14.26
N ASN A 12 -5.35 -13.07 13.00
CA ASN A 12 -6.30 -14.12 12.64
C ASN A 12 -7.76 -13.93 13.12
N THR A 13 -8.22 -12.68 13.29
CA THR A 13 -9.62 -12.38 13.67
C THR A 13 -10.50 -11.93 12.49
N GLY A 14 -10.08 -12.18 11.25
CA GLY A 14 -10.87 -11.85 10.05
C GLY A 14 -10.77 -10.40 9.55
N LYS A 15 -9.82 -9.59 10.02
CA LYS A 15 -9.61 -8.21 9.55
C LYS A 15 -9.42 -8.12 8.03
N THR A 16 -8.52 -8.96 7.50
CA THR A 16 -8.27 -9.04 6.06
C THR A 16 -9.54 -9.41 5.31
N THR A 17 -10.28 -10.40 5.80
CA THR A 17 -11.56 -10.83 5.22
C THR A 17 -12.61 -9.72 5.22
N LEU A 18 -12.63 -8.87 6.25
CA LEU A 18 -13.52 -7.71 6.30
C LEU A 18 -13.10 -6.67 5.25
N ILE A 19 -11.82 -6.32 5.19
CA ILE A 19 -11.28 -5.37 4.20
C ILE A 19 -11.57 -5.84 2.77
N GLU A 20 -11.31 -7.11 2.46
CA GLU A 20 -11.57 -7.73 1.15
C GLU A 20 -13.04 -7.68 0.74
N LYS A 21 -13.98 -7.62 1.70
CA LYS A 21 -15.41 -7.47 1.45
C LYS A 21 -15.85 -6.00 1.34
N LEU A 22 -15.21 -5.10 2.09
CA LEU A 22 -15.52 -3.68 2.07
C LEU A 22 -15.07 -2.99 0.78
N ILE A 23 -13.87 -3.31 0.29
CA ILE A 23 -13.32 -2.73 -0.96
C ILE A 23 -14.31 -2.86 -2.13
N PRO A 24 -14.76 -4.07 -2.54
CA PRO A 24 -15.67 -4.19 -3.68
C PRO A 24 -17.02 -3.51 -3.42
N GLU A 25 -17.53 -3.51 -2.19
CA GLU A 25 -18.79 -2.82 -1.86
C GLU A 25 -18.65 -1.29 -1.96
N PHE A 26 -17.53 -0.71 -1.53
CA PHE A 26 -17.26 0.72 -1.67
C PHE A 26 -17.03 1.11 -3.13
N CYS A 27 -16.26 0.32 -3.89
CA CYS A 27 -16.09 0.52 -5.33
C CYS A 27 -17.44 0.44 -6.07
N ARG A 28 -18.31 -0.51 -5.72
CA ARG A 28 -19.67 -0.64 -6.29
C ARG A 28 -20.53 0.60 -6.03
N ARG A 29 -20.28 1.31 -4.93
CA ARG A 29 -20.94 2.58 -4.59
C ARG A 29 -20.31 3.81 -5.26
N GLY A 30 -19.25 3.63 -6.05
CA GLY A 30 -18.58 4.69 -6.78
C GLY A 30 -17.42 5.35 -6.06
N TYR A 31 -16.99 4.83 -4.90
CA TYR A 31 -15.82 5.37 -4.18
C TYR A 31 -14.50 4.82 -4.74
N ARG A 32 -13.51 5.71 -4.85
CA ARG A 32 -12.10 5.37 -5.10
C ARG A 32 -11.44 5.00 -3.78
N VAL A 33 -11.23 3.71 -3.57
CA VAL A 33 -10.68 3.17 -2.31
C VAL A 33 -9.16 2.98 -2.43
N ALA A 34 -8.42 3.50 -1.46
CA ALA A 34 -7.01 3.13 -1.26
C ALA A 34 -6.84 2.29 0.02
N THR A 35 -5.73 1.55 0.11
CA THR A 35 -5.40 0.77 1.30
C THR A 35 -3.97 1.05 1.75
N ILE A 36 -3.74 1.04 3.06
CA ILE A 36 -2.40 1.07 3.65
C ILE A 36 -2.30 -0.12 4.58
N LYS A 37 -1.36 -1.04 4.32
CA LYS A 37 -1.12 -2.19 5.18
C LYS A 37 0.21 -2.04 5.90
N HIS A 38 0.17 -1.92 7.23
CA HIS A 38 1.38 -1.98 8.04
C HIS A 38 1.81 -3.44 8.24
N ALA A 39 3.00 -3.80 7.76
CA ALA A 39 3.60 -5.12 7.91
C ALA A 39 4.78 -5.07 8.88
N ALA A 40 4.50 -5.25 10.18
CA ALA A 40 5.47 -5.10 11.27
C ALA A 40 6.73 -5.98 11.15
N GLY A 41 6.66 -7.10 10.42
CA GLY A 41 7.79 -8.00 10.18
C GLY A 41 8.58 -7.71 8.90
N GLY A 42 8.28 -6.60 8.20
CA GLY A 42 8.75 -6.35 6.85
C GLY A 42 7.99 -7.17 5.80
N PHE A 43 8.33 -6.94 4.53
CA PHE A 43 7.77 -7.67 3.39
C PHE A 43 8.75 -7.66 2.21
N ASP A 44 8.66 -8.66 1.34
CA ASP A 44 9.27 -8.63 0.02
C ASP A 44 8.15 -8.81 -1.03
N ILE A 45 8.08 -7.86 -1.95
CA ILE A 45 7.08 -7.84 -3.04
C ILE A 45 7.73 -8.09 -4.39
N ASP A 46 9.06 -8.05 -4.46
CA ASP A 46 9.79 -8.24 -5.70
C ASP A 46 10.28 -9.68 -5.85
N ARG A 47 10.61 -10.09 -7.07
CA ARG A 47 11.17 -11.41 -7.35
C ARG A 47 12.68 -11.33 -7.45
N GLU A 48 13.36 -12.15 -6.67
CA GLU A 48 14.81 -12.27 -6.72
C GLU A 48 15.33 -12.50 -8.15
N GLY A 49 16.37 -11.76 -8.50
CA GLY A 49 17.04 -11.86 -9.80
C GLY A 49 16.40 -11.06 -10.94
N LYS A 50 15.21 -10.46 -10.77
CA LYS A 50 14.60 -9.53 -11.75
C LYS A 50 15.27 -8.15 -11.73
N ASP A 51 15.04 -7.36 -12.78
CA ASP A 51 15.71 -6.06 -12.95
C ASP A 51 15.38 -5.09 -11.82
N SER A 52 14.12 -4.99 -11.41
CA SER A 52 13.69 -4.17 -10.27
C SER A 52 14.35 -4.58 -8.95
N TRP A 53 14.54 -5.88 -8.73
CA TRP A 53 15.22 -6.41 -7.56
C TRP A 53 16.71 -6.05 -7.60
N ARG A 54 17.33 -6.16 -8.78
CA ARG A 54 18.74 -5.78 -9.00
C ARG A 54 18.94 -4.28 -8.78
N HIS A 55 18.02 -3.43 -9.23
CA HIS A 55 18.07 -1.98 -9.00
C HIS A 55 18.05 -1.66 -7.50
N LYS A 56 17.11 -2.26 -6.75
CA LYS A 56 17.04 -2.11 -5.29
C LYS A 56 18.33 -2.59 -4.60
N LYS A 57 18.83 -3.77 -4.97
CA LYS A 57 20.08 -4.33 -4.42
C LYS A 57 21.32 -3.50 -4.76
N ALA A 58 21.32 -2.82 -5.90
CA ALA A 58 22.37 -1.90 -6.31
C ALA A 58 22.35 -0.56 -5.54
N GLY A 59 21.35 -0.33 -4.68
CA GLY A 59 21.24 0.86 -3.83
C GLY A 59 20.27 1.91 -4.33
N ALA A 60 19.38 1.59 -5.28
CA ALA A 60 18.29 2.50 -5.63
C ALA A 60 17.37 2.70 -4.42
N TYR A 61 17.31 3.94 -3.91
CA TYR A 61 16.42 4.27 -2.79
C TYR A 61 14.94 4.26 -3.22
N LYS A 62 14.66 4.49 -4.51
CA LYS A 62 13.33 4.42 -5.11
C LYS A 62 13.38 3.72 -6.46
N THR A 63 12.51 2.72 -6.64
CA THR A 63 12.35 1.95 -7.88
C THR A 63 10.88 1.99 -8.28
N ILE A 64 10.60 2.40 -9.52
CA ILE A 64 9.24 2.46 -10.08
C ILE A 64 9.16 1.50 -11.27
N ILE A 65 8.18 0.62 -11.25
CA ILE A 65 7.86 -0.32 -12.33
C ILE A 65 6.52 0.10 -12.92
N VAL A 66 6.45 0.23 -14.25
CA VAL A 66 5.24 0.67 -14.95
C VAL A 66 4.88 -0.34 -16.03
N SER A 67 3.59 -0.65 -16.13
CA SER A 67 2.97 -1.36 -17.24
C SER A 67 1.86 -0.48 -17.86
N PRO A 68 1.22 -0.89 -18.96
CA PRO A 68 0.10 -0.13 -19.53
C PRO A 68 -1.08 0.11 -18.58
N THR A 69 -1.22 -0.69 -17.52
CA THR A 69 -2.38 -0.66 -16.60
C THR A 69 -2.02 -0.56 -15.13
N GLU A 70 -0.75 -0.76 -14.76
CA GLU A 70 -0.34 -0.89 -13.36
C GLU A 70 0.99 -0.17 -13.10
N LEU A 71 1.15 0.29 -11.86
CA LEU A 71 2.39 0.86 -11.36
C LEU A 71 2.71 0.23 -10.02
N ALA A 72 3.96 -0.20 -9.85
CA ALA A 72 4.50 -0.57 -8.54
C ALA A 72 5.62 0.39 -8.16
N LEU A 73 5.59 0.88 -6.92
CA LEU A 73 6.62 1.73 -6.35
C LEU A 73 7.22 1.04 -5.13
N MET A 74 8.54 0.93 -5.10
CA MET A 74 9.31 0.50 -3.95
C MET A 74 10.20 1.64 -3.51
N GLU A 75 10.11 2.00 -2.23
CA GLU A 75 10.99 2.96 -1.60
C GLU A 75 11.66 2.32 -0.37
N VAL A 76 12.96 2.57 -0.22
CA VAL A 76 13.74 2.25 0.96
C VAL A 76 13.97 3.55 1.72
N PHE A 77 13.62 3.57 3.01
CA PHE A 77 13.68 4.75 3.86
C PHE A 77 14.36 4.41 5.20
N GLU A 78 14.95 5.43 5.84
CA GLU A 78 15.69 5.27 7.11
C GLU A 78 14.81 5.45 8.36
N ARG A 79 13.64 6.07 8.21
CA ARG A 79 12.66 6.28 9.28
C ARG A 79 11.27 5.88 8.83
N GLU A 80 10.44 5.46 9.78
CA GLU A 80 9.03 5.20 9.50
C GLU A 80 8.28 6.50 9.14
N TYR A 81 7.33 6.36 8.20
CA TYR A 81 6.38 7.40 7.86
C TYR A 81 5.15 7.32 8.76
N SER A 82 4.65 8.49 9.17
CA SER A 82 3.28 8.60 9.67
C SER A 82 2.26 8.29 8.58
N ILE A 83 1.01 8.00 8.98
CA ILE A 83 -0.06 7.76 8.01
C ILE A 83 -0.29 9.00 7.16
N GLU A 84 -0.27 10.18 7.78
CA GLU A 84 -0.44 11.47 7.13
C GLU A 84 0.61 11.68 6.04
N GLU A 85 1.88 11.40 6.33
CA GLU A 85 2.97 11.47 5.35
C GLU A 85 2.78 10.49 4.19
N LEU A 86 2.36 9.25 4.47
CA LEU A 86 2.09 8.26 3.42
C LEU A 86 0.95 8.71 2.50
N VAL A 87 -0.10 9.31 3.06
CA VAL A 87 -1.22 9.85 2.28
C VAL A 87 -0.74 10.98 1.38
N ASP A 88 -0.03 11.96 1.93
CA ASP A 88 0.44 13.13 1.18
C ASP A 88 1.43 12.76 0.06
N LEU A 89 2.30 11.77 0.30
CA LEU A 89 3.33 11.35 -0.66
C LEU A 89 2.77 10.45 -1.78
N TYR A 90 1.86 9.53 -1.46
CA TYR A 90 1.55 8.39 -2.35
C TYR A 90 0.08 8.26 -2.75
N ILE A 91 -0.86 8.84 -2.01
CA ILE A 91 -2.29 8.61 -2.24
C ILE A 91 -2.94 9.91 -2.69
N LYS A 92 -3.22 9.99 -3.99
CA LYS A 92 -3.97 11.09 -4.60
C LYS A 92 -5.35 10.61 -5.05
N ASP A 93 -6.34 11.49 -4.94
CA ASP A 93 -7.70 11.28 -5.47
C ASP A 93 -8.43 10.04 -4.93
N ALA A 94 -8.09 9.57 -3.74
CA ALA A 94 -8.89 8.55 -3.04
C ALA A 94 -10.02 9.24 -2.26
N ASP A 95 -11.19 8.60 -2.23
CA ASP A 95 -12.34 9.05 -1.45
C ASP A 95 -12.31 8.49 -0.02
N VAL A 96 -11.61 7.36 0.19
CA VAL A 96 -11.46 6.70 1.49
C VAL A 96 -10.22 5.81 1.52
N ILE A 97 -9.58 5.72 2.69
CA ILE A 97 -8.43 4.86 2.94
C ILE A 97 -8.80 3.83 4.01
N LEU A 98 -8.51 2.55 3.73
CA LEU A 98 -8.66 1.44 4.69
C LEU A 98 -7.29 0.97 5.19
N LEU A 99 -7.12 0.89 6.51
CA LEU A 99 -5.94 0.34 7.20
C LEU A 99 -6.22 -1.02 7.86
#